data_AF-A0A849H9J0-F1
#
_entry.id   AF-A0A849H9J0-F1
#
_cell.length_a   1.000
_cell.length_b   1.000
_cell.length_c   1.000
_cell.angle_alpha   90.00
_cell.angle_beta   90.00
_cell.angle_gamma   90.00
#
_symmetry.space_group_name_H-M   'P 1'
#
loop_
_entity.id
_entity.type
_entity.pdbx_description
1 polymer ?
#
loop_
_entity_poly.entity_id
_entity_poly.type
_entity_poly.pdbx_seq_one_letter_code
_entity_poly.pdbx_strand_id
1 'polypeptide(L)'
;MTAPTTHPLAAAYLHDLELLLHGVEPGERAEVLAGVREHLEGAVGPGASDDEVRAALAELGPPQAIADEAYAGRSPEPARAPSAPPAPARGAISRPWVPIVVACILGLGLLTLVAVALGGLGYSTETVVSSDGEVKTRVTEFDSTMVLFALPWHLFTVALPVAALTVPSPLWTRAERIRMIAVAPLSLVLIAGLPAIGYAITRTEIGINVGAWISLAVIIIAAVWIFGRDIPAGLRRASAPSSPLVSRPS
;
A
#
# COMPACT_ATOMS: atom_id res chain seq x y z
N MET A 1 -0.81 30.49 50.70
CA MET A 1 -2.08 29.74 50.78
C MET A 1 -1.72 28.33 51.21
N THR A 2 -1.96 28.03 52.48
CA THR A 2 -1.59 26.78 53.16
C THR A 2 -2.55 25.67 52.72
N ALA A 3 -2.02 24.56 52.21
CA ALA A 3 -2.81 23.41 51.79
C ALA A 3 -3.67 22.88 52.96
N PRO A 4 -4.94 22.47 52.73
CA PRO A 4 -5.72 21.80 53.75
C PRO A 4 -4.94 20.55 54.19
N THR A 5 -4.63 20.46 55.48
CA THR A 5 -3.94 19.32 56.07
C THR A 5 -4.81 18.08 55.89
N THR A 6 -4.53 17.28 54.88
CA THR A 6 -5.18 15.99 54.64
C THR A 6 -5.06 15.14 55.89
N HIS A 7 -6.19 14.73 56.45
CA HIS A 7 -6.25 13.90 57.64
C HIS A 7 -5.43 12.60 57.44
N PRO A 8 -4.60 12.15 58.41
CA PRO A 8 -3.72 10.99 58.21
C PRO A 8 -4.42 9.71 57.73
N LEU A 9 -5.65 9.46 58.23
CA LEU A 9 -6.48 8.33 57.79
C LEU A 9 -6.91 8.42 56.32
N ALA A 10 -7.26 9.62 55.85
CA ALA A 10 -7.61 9.85 54.44
C ALA A 10 -6.38 9.69 53.53
N ALA A 11 -5.21 10.14 53.99
CA ALA A 11 -3.96 9.98 53.26
C ALA A 11 -3.57 8.49 53.12
N ALA A 12 -3.72 7.70 54.19
CA ALA A 12 -3.47 6.26 54.16
C ALA A 12 -4.42 5.54 53.18
N TYR A 13 -5.71 5.89 53.20
CA TYR A 13 -6.70 5.32 52.28
C TYR A 13 -6.37 5.62 50.82
N LEU A 14 -6.03 6.88 50.50
CA LEU A 14 -5.66 7.28 49.13
C LEU A 14 -4.37 6.60 48.67
N HIS A 15 -3.42 6.36 49.57
CA HIS A 15 -2.19 5.63 49.26
C HIS A 15 -2.48 4.16 48.93
N ASP A 16 -3.31 3.50 49.73
CA ASP A 16 -3.73 2.11 49.47
C ASP A 16 -4.49 2.00 48.13
N LEU A 17 -5.36 2.96 47.84
CA LEU A 17 -6.08 3.03 46.58
C LEU A 17 -5.12 3.26 45.39
N GLU A 18 -4.11 4.12 45.53
CA GLU A 18 -3.10 4.34 44.49
C GLU A 18 -2.31 3.06 44.19
N LEU A 19 -1.95 2.27 45.21
CA LEU A 19 -1.29 0.98 45.04
C LEU A 19 -2.16 -0.03 44.29
N LEU A 20 -3.46 -0.09 44.60
CA LEU A 20 -4.42 -0.97 43.92
C LEU A 20 -4.67 -0.55 42.46
N LEU A 21 -4.62 0.74 42.16
CA LEU A 21 -4.79 1.30 40.82
C LEU A 21 -3.50 1.29 39.97
N HIS A 22 -2.43 0.58 40.38
CA HIS A 22 -1.17 0.59 39.64
C HIS A 22 -1.29 0.08 38.19
N GLY A 23 -2.26 -0.79 37.89
CA GLY A 23 -2.54 -1.30 36.56
C GLY A 23 -3.49 -0.45 35.71
N VAL A 24 -4.03 0.64 36.27
CA VAL A 24 -4.92 1.60 35.58
C VAL A 24 -4.10 2.61 34.79
N GLU A 25 -4.65 3.10 33.67
CA GLU A 25 -4.02 4.13 32.85
C GLU A 25 -3.76 5.40 33.69
N PRO A 26 -2.60 6.07 33.55
CA PRO A 26 -2.24 7.18 34.43
C PRO A 26 -3.25 8.34 34.53
N GLY A 27 -3.95 8.69 33.45
CA GLY A 27 -4.99 9.70 33.42
C GLY A 27 -6.24 9.25 34.17
N GLU A 28 -6.74 8.05 33.87
CA GLU A 28 -7.90 7.46 34.56
C GLU A 28 -7.64 7.28 36.07
N ARG A 29 -6.42 6.85 36.45
CA ARG A 29 -6.02 6.77 37.86
C ARG A 29 -6.06 8.13 38.55
N ALA A 30 -5.61 9.19 37.87
CA ALA A 30 -5.64 10.54 38.41
C ALA A 30 -7.08 11.04 38.59
N GLU A 31 -7.98 10.70 37.67
CA GLU A 31 -9.41 11.03 37.76
C GLU A 31 -10.09 10.33 38.94
N VAL A 32 -9.86 9.03 39.14
CA VAL A 32 -10.42 8.28 40.29
C VAL A 32 -9.91 8.84 41.62
N LEU A 33 -8.60 9.09 41.74
CA LEU A 33 -8.02 9.67 42.96
C LEU A 33 -8.52 11.10 43.22
N ALA A 34 -8.75 11.89 42.17
CA ALA A 34 -9.32 13.22 42.29
C ALA A 34 -10.78 13.17 42.79
N GLY A 35 -11.61 12.27 42.24
CA GLY A 35 -13.00 12.12 42.66
C GLY A 35 -13.14 11.67 44.12
N VAL A 36 -12.31 10.71 44.56
CA VAL A 36 -12.30 10.28 45.97
C VAL A 36 -11.83 11.41 46.88
N ARG A 37 -10.83 12.19 46.47
CA ARG A 37 -10.37 13.35 47.23
C ARG A 37 -11.46 14.42 47.36
N GLU A 38 -12.15 14.74 46.27
CA GLU A 38 -13.26 15.69 46.26
C GLU A 38 -14.40 15.23 47.17
N HIS A 39 -14.73 13.94 47.16
CA HIS A 39 -15.74 13.38 48.06
C HIS A 39 -15.34 13.53 49.53
N LEU A 40 -14.09 13.23 49.87
CA LEU A 40 -13.58 13.39 51.23
C LEU A 40 -13.55 14.85 51.67
N GLU A 41 -13.15 15.77 50.79
CA GLU A 41 -13.17 17.21 51.06
C GLU A 41 -14.60 17.75 51.25
N GLY A 42 -15.59 17.17 50.57
CA GLY A 42 -17.00 17.52 50.72
C GLY A 42 -17.65 16.93 51.98
N ALA A 43 -17.27 15.72 52.38
CA ALA A 43 -17.81 15.03 53.54
C ALA A 43 -17.15 15.45 54.87
N VAL A 44 -15.86 15.81 54.82
CA VAL A 44 -15.04 16.07 55.99
C VAL A 44 -14.58 17.52 56.01
N GLY A 45 -15.12 18.29 56.95
CA GLY A 45 -14.74 19.69 57.15
C GLY A 45 -13.30 19.87 57.68
N PRO A 46 -12.73 21.08 57.58
CA PRO A 46 -11.42 21.37 58.13
C PRO A 46 -11.41 21.17 59.66
N GLY A 47 -10.53 20.30 60.16
CA GLY A 47 -10.39 19.98 61.59
C GLY A 47 -11.29 18.85 62.08
N ALA A 48 -11.86 18.05 61.18
CA ALA A 48 -12.63 16.87 61.54
C ALA A 48 -11.86 15.89 62.41
N SER A 49 -12.61 15.23 63.29
CA SER A 49 -12.12 14.17 64.17
C SER A 49 -11.91 12.85 63.42
N ASP A 50 -11.08 11.97 63.98
CA ASP A 50 -10.85 10.62 63.45
C ASP A 50 -12.15 9.84 63.23
N ASP A 51 -13.17 10.05 64.07
CA ASP A 51 -14.45 9.35 63.98
C ASP A 51 -15.31 9.84 62.80
N GLU A 52 -15.30 11.15 62.53
CA GLU A 52 -15.96 11.74 61.36
C GLU A 52 -15.29 11.28 60.06
N VAL A 53 -13.94 11.22 60.03
CA VAL A 53 -13.21 10.70 58.87
C VAL A 53 -13.49 9.22 58.66
N ARG A 54 -13.58 8.42 59.74
CA ARG A 54 -13.90 7.00 59.64
C ARG A 54 -15.33 6.76 59.13
N ALA A 55 -16.28 7.62 59.51
CA ALA A 55 -17.63 7.58 58.98
C ALA A 55 -17.66 7.87 57.47
N ALA A 56 -16.98 8.94 57.01
CA ALA A 56 -16.87 9.27 55.59
C ALA A 56 -16.18 8.16 54.77
N LEU A 57 -15.12 7.55 55.31
CA LEU A 57 -14.47 6.40 54.67
C LEU A 57 -15.36 5.15 54.63
N ALA A 58 -16.22 4.95 55.62
CA ALA A 58 -17.18 3.84 55.62
C ALA A 58 -18.27 4.02 54.56
N GLU A 59 -18.67 5.26 54.26
CA GLU A 59 -19.59 5.57 53.15
C GLU A 59 -18.98 5.30 51.78
N LEU A 60 -17.69 5.62 51.59
CA LEU A 60 -16.92 5.28 50.38
C LEU A 60 -16.71 3.76 50.21
N GLY A 61 -16.65 3.03 51.33
CA GLY A 61 -16.37 1.60 51.34
C GLY A 61 -14.88 1.27 51.22
N PRO A 62 -14.53 -0.02 51.12
CA PRO A 62 -13.14 -0.45 51.07
C PRO A 62 -12.47 -0.01 49.76
N PRO A 63 -11.18 0.35 49.78
CA PRO A 63 -10.47 0.82 48.58
C PRO A 63 -10.42 -0.25 47.47
N GLN A 64 -10.51 -1.53 47.84
CA GLN A 64 -10.63 -2.65 46.90
C GLN A 64 -11.92 -2.58 46.07
N ALA A 65 -13.05 -2.17 46.65
CA ALA A 65 -14.31 -2.08 45.90
C ALA A 65 -14.25 -0.98 44.83
N ILE A 66 -13.65 0.17 45.17
CA ILE A 66 -13.41 1.27 44.22
C ILE A 66 -12.44 0.84 43.12
N ALA A 67 -11.36 0.14 43.49
CA ALA A 67 -10.42 -0.39 42.51
C ALA A 67 -11.11 -1.40 41.58
N ASP A 68 -11.86 -2.36 42.12
CA ASP A 68 -12.60 -3.37 41.36
C ASP A 68 -13.58 -2.72 40.38
N GLU A 69 -14.28 -1.66 40.78
CA GLU A 69 -15.15 -0.88 39.89
C GLU A 69 -14.35 -0.18 38.77
N ALA A 70 -13.22 0.43 39.12
CA ALA A 70 -12.30 1.02 38.13
C ALA A 70 -11.69 -0.03 37.18
N TYR A 71 -11.64 -1.32 37.56
CA TYR A 71 -11.29 -2.43 36.68
C TYR A 71 -12.49 -3.04 35.95
N ALA A 72 -13.71 -2.97 36.50
CA ALA A 72 -14.92 -3.59 35.93
C ALA A 72 -15.38 -2.93 34.63
N GLY A 73 -15.11 -1.63 34.45
CA GLY A 73 -15.29 -0.93 33.16
C GLY A 73 -14.39 -1.47 32.03
N ARG A 74 -13.34 -2.22 32.39
CA ARG A 74 -12.55 -3.00 31.45
C ARG A 74 -13.20 -4.39 31.37
N SER A 75 -13.95 -4.63 30.29
CA SER A 75 -14.24 -6.03 29.92
C SER A 75 -12.95 -6.83 30.01
N PRO A 76 -12.97 -8.06 30.55
CA PRO A 76 -11.79 -8.91 30.54
C PRO A 76 -11.40 -9.13 29.08
N GLU A 77 -10.46 -8.31 28.59
CA GLU A 77 -9.70 -8.64 27.40
C GLU A 77 -9.12 -10.03 27.73
N PRO A 78 -9.44 -11.06 26.94
CA PRO A 78 -9.03 -12.43 27.27
C PRO A 78 -7.55 -12.40 27.57
N ALA A 79 -7.18 -12.89 28.76
CA ALA A 79 -5.81 -12.93 29.26
C ALA A 79 -4.86 -13.10 28.09
N ARG A 80 -4.11 -12.03 27.77
CA ARG A 80 -3.19 -12.00 26.64
C ARG A 80 -2.27 -13.20 26.83
N ALA A 81 -2.49 -14.25 26.03
CA ALA A 81 -1.54 -15.34 25.88
C ALA A 81 -0.16 -14.68 25.66
N PRO A 82 0.93 -15.25 26.22
CA PRO A 82 2.26 -14.66 26.12
C PRO A 82 2.45 -14.17 24.70
N SER A 83 2.58 -12.85 24.55
CA SER A 83 2.53 -12.15 23.27
C SER A 83 3.42 -12.89 22.30
N ALA A 84 2.79 -13.56 21.32
CA ALA A 84 3.52 -14.20 20.25
C ALA A 84 4.50 -13.16 19.71
N PRO A 85 5.77 -13.54 19.47
CA PRO A 85 6.78 -12.61 18.99
C PRO A 85 6.20 -11.79 17.84
N PRO A 86 6.42 -10.47 17.79
CA PRO A 86 5.80 -9.59 16.81
C PRO A 86 5.96 -10.23 15.44
N ALA A 87 4.83 -10.56 14.81
CA ALA A 87 4.83 -11.19 13.50
C ALA A 87 5.71 -10.33 12.58
N PRO A 88 6.64 -10.93 11.82
CA PRO A 88 7.58 -10.17 11.01
C PRO A 88 6.78 -9.19 10.15
N ALA A 89 7.03 -7.90 10.37
CA ALA A 89 6.30 -6.84 9.69
C ALA A 89 6.34 -7.12 8.19
N ARG A 90 5.17 -7.31 7.55
CA ARG A 90 5.12 -7.51 6.10
C ARG A 90 5.81 -6.31 5.47
N GLY A 91 6.93 -6.56 4.78
CA GLY A 91 7.66 -5.51 4.07
C GLY A 91 6.73 -4.73 3.17
N ALA A 92 6.95 -3.41 3.04
CA ALA A 92 6.07 -2.49 2.30
C ALA A 92 5.74 -2.98 0.87
N ILE A 93 6.63 -3.78 0.29
CA ILE A 93 6.59 -4.32 -1.08
C ILE A 93 5.66 -5.57 -1.21
N SER A 94 5.17 -6.13 -0.11
CA SER A 94 4.21 -7.26 -0.09
C SER A 94 2.76 -6.81 0.04
N ARG A 95 2.49 -5.50 0.00
CA ARG A 95 1.16 -4.92 0.18
C ARG A 95 0.34 -4.96 -1.12
N PRO A 96 -1.00 -4.96 -1.04
CA PRO A 96 -1.87 -5.05 -2.23
C PRO A 96 -1.78 -3.84 -3.17
N TRP A 97 -1.23 -2.70 -2.73
CA TRP A 97 -1.00 -1.54 -3.60
C TRP A 97 0.04 -1.83 -4.69
N VAL A 98 0.96 -2.76 -4.45
CA VAL A 98 2.10 -3.04 -5.33
C VAL A 98 1.64 -3.62 -6.68
N PRO A 99 0.80 -4.68 -6.75
CA PRO A 99 0.21 -5.13 -8.01
C PRO A 99 -0.63 -4.05 -8.73
N ILE A 100 -1.32 -3.19 -7.99
CA ILE A 100 -2.14 -2.11 -8.57
C ILE A 100 -1.24 -1.09 -9.28
N VAL A 101 -0.16 -0.64 -8.62
CA VAL A 101 0.78 0.31 -9.22
C VAL A 101 1.47 -0.30 -10.44
N VAL A 102 1.90 -1.57 -10.39
CA VAL A 102 2.46 -2.27 -11.55
C VAL A 102 1.45 -2.31 -12.71
N ALA A 103 0.18 -2.63 -12.42
CA ALA A 103 -0.89 -2.62 -13.41
C ALA A 103 -1.09 -1.23 -14.03
N CYS A 104 -1.10 -0.16 -13.23
CA CYS A 104 -1.20 1.21 -13.73
C CYS A 104 -0.02 1.61 -14.62
N ILE A 105 1.22 1.27 -14.24
CA ILE A 105 2.43 1.60 -15.02
C ILE A 105 2.40 0.85 -16.36
N LEU A 106 2.07 -0.45 -16.35
CA LEU A 106 1.95 -1.24 -17.59
C LEU A 106 0.81 -0.74 -18.47
N GLY A 107 -0.32 -0.34 -17.88
CA GLY A 107 -1.48 0.18 -18.62
C GLY A 107 -1.17 1.52 -19.27
N LEU A 108 -0.48 2.41 -18.57
CA LEU A 108 -0.02 3.70 -19.11
C LEU A 108 1.06 3.50 -20.19
N GLY A 109 1.98 2.55 -19.97
CA GLY A 109 2.98 2.14 -20.96
C GLY A 109 2.35 1.58 -22.24
N LEU A 110 1.26 0.81 -22.12
CA LEU A 110 0.49 0.34 -23.27
C LEU A 110 -0.23 1.49 -23.98
N LEU A 111 -0.90 2.37 -23.23
CA LEU A 111 -1.62 3.50 -23.80
C LEU A 111 -0.69 4.41 -24.62
N THR A 112 0.50 4.68 -24.09
CA THR A 112 1.51 5.47 -24.79
C THR A 112 2.00 4.77 -26.05
N LEU A 113 2.20 3.45 -26.06
CA LEU A 113 2.53 2.69 -27.27
C LEU A 113 1.41 2.75 -28.31
N VAL A 114 0.15 2.59 -27.88
CA VAL A 114 -1.02 2.68 -28.77
C VAL A 114 -1.09 4.08 -29.37
N ALA A 115 -0.89 5.12 -28.57
CA ALA A 115 -0.88 6.50 -29.05
C ALA A 115 0.25 6.75 -30.06
N VAL A 116 1.45 6.19 -29.85
CA VAL A 116 2.55 6.27 -30.83
C VAL A 116 2.21 5.50 -32.11
N ALA A 117 1.64 4.30 -32.01
CA ALA A 117 1.27 3.50 -33.16
C ALA A 117 0.15 4.16 -34.00
N LEU A 118 -0.87 4.72 -33.34
CA LEU A 118 -1.99 5.42 -33.99
C LEU A 118 -1.63 6.82 -34.47
N GLY A 119 -0.78 7.54 -33.73
CA GLY A 119 -0.29 8.88 -34.07
C GLY A 119 0.60 8.92 -35.30
N GLY A 120 0.91 7.74 -35.85
CA GLY A 120 1.67 7.59 -37.07
C GLY A 120 3.09 7.21 -36.75
N LEU A 121 3.46 5.98 -37.11
CA LEU A 121 4.80 5.73 -37.59
C LEU A 121 5.00 6.67 -38.78
N GLY A 122 5.60 7.84 -38.56
CA GLY A 122 5.66 8.92 -39.54
C GLY A 122 6.30 8.43 -40.84
N TYR A 123 5.48 8.19 -41.85
CA TYR A 123 5.96 8.07 -43.22
C TYR A 123 5.79 9.42 -43.89
N SER A 124 6.87 9.93 -44.48
CA SER A 124 6.80 11.11 -45.31
C SER A 124 6.22 10.70 -46.67
N THR A 125 5.16 11.38 -47.10
CA THR A 125 4.67 11.29 -48.47
C THR A 125 5.18 12.50 -49.23
N GLU A 126 6.00 12.27 -50.25
CA GLU A 126 6.34 13.30 -51.22
C GLU A 126 5.37 13.19 -52.40
N THR A 127 4.51 14.19 -52.57
CA THR A 127 3.79 14.37 -53.83
C THR A 127 4.74 14.93 -54.88
N VAL A 128 5.11 14.12 -55.86
CA VAL A 128 5.85 14.55 -57.04
C VAL A 128 4.85 14.88 -58.14
N VAL A 129 4.76 16.16 -58.51
CA VAL A 129 4.00 16.59 -59.68
C VAL A 129 4.89 16.42 -60.91
N SER A 130 4.52 15.49 -61.78
CA SER A 130 5.22 15.26 -63.04
C SER A 130 5.05 16.46 -63.99
N SER A 131 5.98 16.65 -64.92
CA SER A 131 5.90 17.67 -65.98
C SER A 131 4.62 17.58 -66.81
N ASP A 132 4.02 16.40 -66.86
CA ASP A 132 2.82 16.09 -67.64
C ASP A 132 1.53 16.41 -66.86
N GLY A 133 1.65 16.98 -65.67
CA GLY A 133 0.54 17.29 -64.76
C GLY A 133 0.07 16.10 -63.92
N GLU A 134 0.65 14.91 -64.09
CA GLU A 134 0.32 13.72 -63.30
C GLU A 134 0.91 13.84 -61.87
N VAL A 135 0.04 13.80 -60.85
CA VAL A 135 0.47 13.82 -59.45
C VAL A 135 0.76 12.38 -59.02
N LYS A 136 2.04 12.05 -58.77
CA LYS A 136 2.45 10.77 -58.18
C LYS A 136 2.87 10.98 -56.74
N THR A 137 2.11 10.42 -55.81
CA THR A 137 2.51 10.31 -54.41
C THR A 137 3.57 9.23 -54.28
N ARG A 138 4.79 9.61 -53.93
CA ARG A 138 5.86 8.67 -53.59
C ARG A 138 6.03 8.69 -52.08
N VAL A 139 5.89 7.55 -51.44
CA VAL A 139 6.30 7.39 -50.04
C VAL A 139 7.81 7.33 -50.04
N THR A 140 8.47 8.35 -49.51
CA THR A 140 9.92 8.48 -49.69
C THR A 140 10.70 7.85 -48.55
N GLU A 141 10.20 7.82 -47.31
CA GLU A 141 10.88 7.07 -46.24
C GLU A 141 10.02 6.79 -45.00
N PHE A 142 10.25 5.64 -44.39
CA PHE A 142 9.77 5.31 -43.04
C PHE A 142 10.76 5.89 -42.04
N ASP A 143 10.39 6.97 -41.35
CA ASP A 143 11.27 7.62 -40.39
C ASP A 143 11.23 6.89 -39.03
N SER A 144 12.19 5.98 -38.84
CA SER A 144 12.34 5.23 -37.60
C SER A 144 12.93 6.03 -36.43
N THR A 145 13.31 7.30 -36.62
CA THR A 145 13.94 8.11 -35.57
C THR A 145 13.03 8.32 -34.37
N MET A 146 11.73 8.49 -34.56
CA MET A 146 10.77 8.60 -33.47
C MET A 146 10.77 7.38 -32.55
N VAL A 147 10.96 6.18 -33.13
CA VAL A 147 11.01 4.94 -32.35
C VAL A 147 12.30 4.85 -31.54
N LEU A 148 13.42 5.32 -32.11
CA LEU A 148 14.69 5.40 -31.39
C LEU A 148 14.63 6.35 -30.19
N PHE A 149 13.92 7.48 -30.31
CA PHE A 149 13.70 8.41 -29.20
C PHE A 149 12.71 7.87 -28.15
N ALA A 150 11.68 7.13 -28.58
CA ALA A 150 10.71 6.52 -27.67
C ALA A 150 11.34 5.40 -26.81
N LEU A 151 12.38 4.73 -27.31
CA LEU A 151 13.00 3.57 -26.64
C LEU A 151 13.56 3.88 -25.24
N PRO A 152 14.49 4.85 -25.04
CA PRO A 152 15.00 5.17 -23.72
C PRO A 152 13.90 5.70 -22.79
N TRP A 153 12.94 6.47 -23.33
CA TRP A 153 11.81 6.98 -22.57
C TRP A 153 10.94 5.83 -22.03
N HIS A 154 10.58 4.86 -22.86
CA HIS A 154 9.76 3.71 -22.45
C HIS A 154 10.48 2.79 -21.47
N LEU A 155 11.77 2.54 -21.69
CA LEU A 155 12.57 1.75 -20.75
C LEU A 155 12.64 2.42 -19.38
N PHE A 156 12.83 3.74 -19.35
CA PHE A 156 12.93 4.50 -18.10
C PHE A 156 11.59 4.64 -17.37
N THR A 157 10.49 4.91 -18.08
CA THR A 157 9.19 5.18 -17.47
C THR A 157 8.37 3.92 -17.18
N VAL A 158 8.62 2.81 -17.88
CA VAL A 158 7.86 1.57 -17.75
C VAL A 158 8.73 0.44 -17.22
N ALA A 159 9.78 0.05 -17.95
CA ALA A 159 10.54 -1.17 -17.63
C ALA A 159 11.25 -1.08 -16.26
N LEU A 160 11.90 0.06 -16.00
CA LEU A 160 12.68 0.26 -14.78
C LEU A 160 11.80 0.32 -13.51
N PRO A 161 10.70 1.08 -13.47
CA PRO A 161 9.76 1.05 -12.33
C PRO A 161 9.11 -0.31 -12.11
N VAL A 162 8.72 -1.00 -13.19
CA VAL A 162 8.17 -2.36 -13.09
C VAL A 162 9.22 -3.31 -12.51
N ALA A 163 10.47 -3.26 -12.97
CA ALA A 163 11.54 -4.08 -12.41
C ALA A 163 11.81 -3.75 -10.93
N ALA A 164 11.87 -2.46 -10.58
CA ALA A 164 12.10 -2.00 -9.21
C ALA A 164 11.01 -2.48 -8.23
N LEU A 165 9.76 -2.57 -8.68
CA LEU A 165 8.66 -3.08 -7.85
C LEU A 165 8.61 -4.62 -7.82
N THR A 166 8.84 -5.27 -8.97
CA THR A 166 8.63 -6.72 -9.15
C THR A 166 9.79 -7.59 -8.66
N VAL A 167 11.03 -7.13 -8.81
CA VAL A 167 12.23 -7.90 -8.42
C VAL A 167 12.31 -8.15 -6.91
N PRO A 168 12.18 -7.15 -6.02
CA PRO A 168 12.28 -7.37 -4.58
C PRO A 168 11.02 -8.00 -3.97
N SER A 169 9.90 -8.03 -4.70
CA SER A 169 8.64 -8.47 -4.12
C SER A 169 8.45 -9.98 -4.16
N PRO A 170 8.02 -10.59 -3.04
CA PRO A 170 7.68 -12.01 -3.00
C PRO A 170 6.34 -12.33 -3.67
N LEU A 171 5.56 -11.33 -4.10
CA LEU A 171 4.23 -11.51 -4.68
C LEU A 171 4.23 -12.16 -6.07
N TRP A 172 5.40 -12.24 -6.71
CA TRP A 172 5.53 -12.78 -8.06
C TRP A 172 6.56 -13.90 -8.12
N THR A 173 6.22 -14.93 -8.86
CA THR A 173 7.13 -16.00 -9.27
C THR A 173 8.19 -15.47 -10.23
N ARG A 174 9.32 -16.18 -10.35
CA ARG A 174 10.40 -15.81 -11.28
C ARG A 174 9.90 -15.65 -12.72
N ALA A 175 8.99 -16.52 -13.16
CA ALA A 175 8.43 -16.48 -14.51
C ALA A 175 7.53 -15.24 -14.75
N GLU A 176 6.70 -14.86 -13.77
CA GLU A 176 5.86 -13.65 -13.86
C GLU A 176 6.73 -12.38 -13.92
N ARG A 177 7.79 -12.31 -13.11
CA ARG A 177 8.73 -11.17 -13.12
C ARG A 177 9.39 -11.01 -14.49
N ILE A 178 9.92 -12.10 -15.03
CA ILE A 178 10.57 -12.08 -16.36
C ILE A 178 9.59 -11.60 -17.42
N ARG A 179 8.35 -12.10 -17.43
CA ARG A 179 7.33 -11.66 -18.39
C ARG A 179 7.02 -10.17 -18.27
N MET A 180 6.74 -9.68 -17.07
CA MET A 180 6.41 -8.27 -16.83
C MET A 180 7.55 -7.33 -17.24
N ILE A 181 8.80 -7.70 -16.94
CA ILE A 181 9.97 -6.91 -17.30
C ILE A 181 10.25 -6.98 -18.82
N ALA A 182 10.06 -8.15 -19.43
CA ALA A 182 10.34 -8.37 -20.85
C ALA A 182 9.31 -7.73 -21.80
N VAL A 183 8.06 -7.52 -21.36
CA VAL A 183 7.01 -6.94 -22.21
C VAL A 183 7.38 -5.53 -22.71
N ALA A 184 7.98 -4.69 -21.87
CA ALA A 184 8.36 -3.33 -22.27
C ALA A 184 9.40 -3.31 -23.42
N PRO A 185 10.58 -3.93 -23.32
CA PRO A 185 11.52 -3.97 -24.44
C PRO A 185 11.00 -4.78 -25.64
N LEU A 186 10.27 -5.87 -25.42
CA LEU A 186 9.76 -6.70 -26.52
C LEU A 186 8.69 -5.96 -27.34
N SER A 187 7.80 -5.20 -26.68
CA SER A 187 6.80 -4.39 -27.37
C SER A 187 7.42 -3.31 -28.25
N LEU A 188 8.51 -2.67 -27.79
CA LEU A 188 9.28 -1.73 -28.60
C LEU A 188 9.91 -2.41 -29.82
N VAL A 189 10.52 -3.58 -29.65
CA VAL A 189 11.09 -4.36 -30.76
C VAL A 189 10.01 -4.75 -31.77
N LEU A 190 8.81 -5.14 -31.31
CA LEU A 190 7.70 -5.48 -32.20
C LEU A 190 7.19 -4.24 -32.96
N ILE A 191 6.97 -3.12 -32.28
CA ILE A 191 6.49 -1.88 -32.90
C ILE A 191 7.51 -1.31 -33.89
N ALA A 192 8.81 -1.41 -33.61
CA ALA A 192 9.85 -0.98 -34.54
C ALA A 192 10.04 -1.96 -35.70
N GLY A 193 10.12 -3.24 -35.37
CA GLY A 193 10.64 -4.27 -36.26
C GLY A 193 9.64 -4.77 -37.29
N LEU A 194 8.40 -5.08 -36.89
CA LEU A 194 7.45 -5.67 -37.83
C LEU A 194 7.01 -4.71 -38.95
N PRO A 195 6.75 -3.41 -38.70
CA PRO A 195 6.50 -2.46 -39.79
C PRO A 195 7.69 -2.35 -40.75
N ALA A 196 8.92 -2.31 -40.23
CA ALA A 196 10.13 -2.25 -41.05
C ALA A 196 10.31 -3.52 -41.90
N ILE A 197 10.05 -4.70 -41.33
CA ILE A 197 10.06 -5.97 -42.07
C ILE A 197 8.96 -5.98 -43.14
N GLY A 198 7.74 -5.55 -42.81
CA GLY A 198 6.63 -5.47 -43.76
C GLY A 198 6.93 -4.54 -44.94
N TYR A 199 7.57 -3.39 -44.67
CA TYR A 199 8.08 -2.51 -45.72
C TYR A 199 9.15 -3.17 -46.58
N ALA A 200 10.14 -3.82 -45.95
CA ALA A 200 11.24 -4.47 -46.67
C ALA A 200 10.74 -5.55 -47.65
N ILE A 201 9.68 -6.28 -47.27
CA ILE A 201 9.08 -7.35 -48.08
C ILE A 201 8.22 -6.77 -49.21
N THR A 202 7.30 -5.86 -48.89
CA THR A 202 6.27 -5.43 -49.86
C THR A 202 6.67 -4.21 -50.66
N ARG A 203 7.61 -3.39 -50.15
CA ARG A 203 7.95 -2.05 -50.67
C ARG A 203 6.72 -1.13 -50.81
N THR A 204 5.68 -1.36 -50.00
CA THR A 204 4.42 -0.60 -50.02
C THR A 204 3.98 -0.23 -48.59
N GLU A 205 3.07 0.74 -48.50
CA GLU A 205 2.39 1.13 -47.26
C GLU A 205 1.61 -0.03 -46.62
N ILE A 206 1.07 -0.93 -47.45
CA ILE A 206 0.29 -2.08 -46.98
C ILE A 206 1.15 -2.94 -46.06
N GLY A 207 2.42 -3.19 -46.40
CA GLY A 207 3.31 -3.98 -45.54
C GLY A 207 3.62 -3.30 -44.21
N ILE A 208 3.83 -1.97 -44.21
CA ILE A 208 4.02 -1.19 -42.97
C ILE A 208 2.81 -1.34 -42.06
N ASN A 209 1.61 -1.10 -42.62
CA ASN A 209 0.36 -1.15 -41.88
C ASN A 209 0.09 -2.55 -41.33
N VAL A 210 0.24 -3.59 -42.15
CA VAL A 210 0.06 -4.98 -41.70
C VAL A 210 1.06 -5.32 -40.57
N GLY A 211 2.32 -4.93 -40.72
CA GLY A 211 3.34 -5.11 -39.68
C GLY A 211 2.95 -4.43 -38.36
N ALA A 212 2.49 -3.18 -38.43
CA ALA A 212 2.07 -2.40 -37.25
C ALA A 212 0.84 -3.01 -36.55
N TRP A 213 -0.18 -3.42 -37.32
CA TRP A 213 -1.38 -4.07 -36.77
C TRP A 213 -1.04 -5.41 -36.09
N ILE A 214 -0.13 -6.20 -36.67
CA ILE A 214 0.33 -7.45 -36.06
C ILE A 214 1.08 -7.15 -34.75
N SER A 215 1.99 -6.18 -34.74
CA SER A 215 2.68 -5.77 -33.50
C SER A 215 1.69 -5.40 -32.41
N LEU A 216 0.72 -4.56 -32.76
CA LEU A 216 -0.28 -4.06 -31.83
C LEU A 216 -1.13 -5.21 -31.28
N ALA A 217 -1.58 -6.14 -32.13
CA ALA A 217 -2.34 -7.30 -31.71
C ALA A 217 -1.56 -8.17 -30.72
N VAL A 218 -0.29 -8.46 -31.02
CA VAL A 218 0.58 -9.27 -30.13
C VAL A 218 0.78 -8.59 -28.78
N ILE A 219 1.02 -7.27 -28.78
CA ILE A 219 1.22 -6.48 -27.56
C ILE A 219 -0.06 -6.45 -26.71
N ILE A 220 -1.22 -6.24 -27.34
CA ILE A 220 -2.52 -6.24 -26.65
C ILE A 220 -2.79 -7.61 -26.04
N ILE A 221 -2.55 -8.70 -26.77
CA ILE A 221 -2.74 -10.07 -26.26
C ILE A 221 -1.83 -10.30 -25.04
N ALA A 222 -0.55 -9.92 -25.12
CA ALA A 222 0.38 -10.04 -24.00
C ALA A 222 -0.08 -9.22 -22.78
N ALA A 223 -0.55 -7.99 -23.00
CA ALA A 223 -1.08 -7.14 -21.94
C ALA A 223 -2.33 -7.78 -21.30
N VAL A 224 -3.34 -8.14 -22.10
CA VAL A 224 -4.57 -8.80 -21.61
C VAL A 224 -4.23 -10.04 -20.78
N TRP A 225 -3.25 -10.83 -21.21
CA TRP A 225 -2.81 -11.98 -20.44
C TRP A 225 -2.21 -11.60 -19.08
N ILE A 226 -1.32 -10.61 -19.02
CA ILE A 226 -0.72 -10.13 -17.77
C ILE A 226 -1.81 -9.56 -16.83
N PHE A 227 -2.71 -8.72 -17.35
CA PHE A 227 -3.80 -8.12 -16.58
C PHE A 227 -4.83 -9.15 -16.11
N GLY A 228 -5.15 -10.15 -16.93
CA GLY A 228 -6.15 -11.17 -16.60
C GLY A 228 -5.62 -12.27 -15.67
N ARG A 229 -4.32 -12.57 -15.73
CA ARG A 229 -3.72 -13.69 -15.00
C ARG A 229 -2.78 -13.27 -13.88
N ASP A 230 -1.75 -12.50 -14.20
CA ASP A 230 -0.61 -12.30 -13.31
C ASP A 230 -0.93 -11.23 -12.24
N ILE A 231 -1.64 -10.16 -12.60
CA ILE A 231 -2.06 -9.12 -11.64
C ILE A 231 -3.05 -9.68 -10.59
N PRO A 232 -4.13 -10.40 -10.95
CA PRO A 232 -5.03 -10.99 -9.97
C PRO A 232 -4.34 -12.05 -9.10
N ALA A 233 -3.37 -12.80 -9.65
CA ALA A 233 -2.57 -13.74 -8.87
C ALA A 233 -1.73 -13.03 -7.81
N GLY A 234 -1.08 -11.91 -8.17
CA GLY A 234 -0.36 -11.05 -7.23
C GLY A 234 -1.26 -10.48 -6.13
N LEU A 235 -2.46 -10.00 -6.50
CA LEU A 235 -3.44 -9.49 -5.53
C LEU A 235 -3.92 -10.58 -4.55
N ARG A 236 -4.26 -11.78 -5.05
CA ARG A 236 -4.64 -12.90 -4.19
C ARG A 236 -3.53 -13.27 -3.20
N ARG A 237 -2.26 -13.25 -3.63
CA ARG A 237 -1.09 -13.50 -2.77
C ARG A 237 -0.88 -12.39 -1.73
N ALA A 238 -1.15 -11.14 -2.09
CA ALA A 238 -1.04 -10.01 -1.16
C ALA A 238 -2.16 -10.00 -0.10
N SER A 239 -3.35 -10.48 -0.47
CA SER A 239 -4.52 -10.56 0.41
C SER A 239 -4.57 -11.84 1.25
N ALA A 240 -3.80 -12.87 0.91
CA ALA A 240 -3.79 -14.12 1.66
C ALA A 240 -3.33 -13.85 3.12
N PRO A 241 -4.10 -14.29 4.13
CA PRO A 241 -3.65 -14.22 5.51
C PRO A 241 -2.35 -15.01 5.62
N SER A 242 -1.36 -14.44 6.30
CA SER A 242 -0.11 -15.11 6.61
C SER A 242 -0.45 -16.37 7.39
N SER A 243 -0.48 -17.52 6.72
CA SER A 243 -0.73 -18.80 7.38
C SER A 243 0.25 -18.90 8.54
N PRO A 244 -0.23 -19.11 9.78
CA PRO A 244 0.65 -19.30 10.91
C PRO A 244 1.58 -20.44 10.53
N LEU A 245 2.89 -20.16 10.55
CA LEU A 245 3.92 -21.17 10.34
C LEU A 245 3.62 -22.28 11.33
N VAL A 246 3.02 -23.37 10.85
CA VAL A 246 2.82 -24.58 11.64
C VAL A 246 4.22 -25.02 12.02
N SER A 247 4.56 -24.79 13.28
CA SER A 247 5.80 -25.20 13.90
C SER A 247 5.93 -26.70 13.66
N ARG A 248 6.83 -27.11 12.76
CA ARG A 248 7.17 -28.52 12.60
C ARG A 248 7.69 -29.01 13.95
N PRO A 249 7.08 -30.04 14.56
CA PRO A 249 7.66 -30.65 15.75
C PRO A 249 9.03 -31.21 15.37
N SER A 250 10.04 -30.81 16.15
CA SER A 250 11.40 -31.34 16.14
C SER A 250 11.43 -32.77 16.67
#